data_AF-A8ZK20-F1
#
_entry.id   AF-A8ZK20-F1
#
_cell.length_a   1.000
_cell.length_b   1.000
_cell.length_c   1.000
_cell.angle_alpha   90.00
_cell.angle_beta   90.00
_cell.angle_gamma   90.00
#
_symmetry.space_group_name_H-M   'P 1'
#
loop_
_entity.id
_entity.type
_entity.pdbx_description
1 polymer ?
#
loop_
_entity_poly.entity_id
_entity_poly.type
_entity_poly.pdbx_seq_one_letter_code
_entity_poly.pdbx_strand_id
1 'polypeptide(L)'
;MNTTLTQMEQWIDERVTDPLHPEYSLLYAQVEFWPGVREGGALEEYYIIIKNRVGSVGDRLRDWVLKQFGVSARLADWETIPSPRQLRAESQYEDEF
;
A
#
# COMPACT_ATOMS: atom_id res chain seq x y z
N MET A 1 1.20 8.57 -18.54
CA MET A 1 -0.25 8.38 -18.31
C MET A 1 -0.38 8.15 -16.82
N ASN A 2 -0.87 9.13 -16.07
CA ASN A 2 -0.97 9.01 -14.61
C ASN A 2 -2.16 8.12 -14.29
N THR A 3 -1.90 6.94 -13.73
CA THR A 3 -2.96 6.08 -13.20
C THR A 3 -3.57 6.77 -11.98
N THR A 4 -4.88 6.99 -12.00
CA THR A 4 -5.58 7.59 -10.86
C THR A 4 -5.83 6.53 -9.78
N LEU A 5 -6.04 6.96 -8.54
CA LEU A 5 -6.41 6.07 -7.42
C LEU A 5 -7.61 5.18 -7.80
N THR A 6 -8.66 5.77 -8.37
CA THR A 6 -9.85 5.04 -8.85
C THR A 6 -9.52 3.96 -9.88
N GLN A 7 -8.55 4.20 -10.78
CA GLN A 7 -8.13 3.19 -11.75
C GLN A 7 -7.37 2.04 -11.07
N MET A 8 -6.64 2.30 -9.98
CA MET A 8 -5.97 1.26 -9.20
C MET A 8 -6.98 0.42 -8.42
N GLU A 9 -7.98 1.04 -7.81
CA GLU A 9 -9.07 0.36 -7.10
C GLU A 9 -9.84 -0.57 -8.04
N GLN A 10 -10.25 -0.07 -9.21
CA GLN A 10 -10.92 -0.88 -10.24
C GLN A 10 -10.07 -2.07 -10.68
N TRP A 11 -8.77 -1.85 -10.90
CA TRP A 11 -7.86 -2.91 -11.32
C TRP A 11 -7.76 -4.05 -10.28
N ILE A 12 -7.76 -3.70 -8.99
CA ILE A 12 -7.73 -4.67 -7.88
C ILE A 12 -9.04 -5.42 -7.81
N ASP A 13 -10.17 -4.71 -7.84
CA ASP A 13 -11.49 -5.33 -7.73
C ASP A 13 -11.78 -6.33 -8.86
N GLU A 14 -11.24 -6.09 -10.06
CA GLU A 14 -11.30 -7.02 -11.20
C GLU A 14 -10.47 -8.30 -11.02
N ARG A 15 -9.45 -8.28 -10.16
CA ARG A 15 -8.45 -9.35 -10.04
C ARG A 15 -8.49 -10.11 -8.73
N VAL A 16 -9.08 -9.55 -7.69
CA VAL A 16 -9.29 -10.23 -6.40
C VAL A 16 -10.42 -11.23 -6.56
N THR A 17 -10.07 -12.50 -6.41
CA THR A 17 -11.04 -13.61 -6.50
C THR A 17 -11.64 -13.95 -5.14
N ASP A 18 -10.82 -13.90 -4.08
CA ASP A 18 -11.22 -14.08 -2.68
C ASP A 18 -11.03 -12.76 -1.89
N PRO A 19 -12.12 -12.09 -1.50
CA PRO A 19 -12.03 -10.84 -0.72
C PRO A 19 -11.45 -10.98 0.69
N LEU A 20 -11.54 -12.17 1.32
CA LEU A 20 -11.00 -12.40 2.66
C LEU A 20 -9.49 -12.69 2.61
N HIS A 21 -9.01 -13.20 1.47
CA HIS A 21 -7.60 -13.50 1.23
C HIS A 21 -7.15 -12.96 -0.13
N PRO A 22 -7.15 -11.63 -0.31
CA PRO A 22 -6.90 -11.03 -1.62
C PRO A 22 -5.48 -11.31 -2.11
N GLU A 23 -5.34 -11.59 -3.40
CA GLU A 23 -4.04 -11.77 -4.04
C GLU A 23 -3.31 -10.45 -4.27
N TYR A 24 -4.05 -9.34 -4.29
CA TYR A 24 -3.53 -7.99 -4.49
C TYR A 24 -4.16 -7.02 -3.49
N SER A 25 -3.37 -6.07 -3.00
CA SER A 25 -3.85 -4.99 -2.15
C SER A 25 -3.38 -3.65 -2.67
N LEU A 26 -4.20 -2.63 -2.44
CA LEU A 26 -3.79 -1.24 -2.58
C LEU A 26 -3.04 -0.86 -1.32
N LEU A 27 -1.97 -0.09 -1.47
CA LEU A 27 -1.12 0.31 -0.37
C LEU A 27 -0.86 1.81 -0.47
N TYR A 28 -1.03 2.49 0.66
CA TYR A 28 -0.52 3.83 0.88
C TYR A 28 0.88 3.72 1.47
N ALA A 29 1.83 4.46 0.92
CA ALA A 29 3.17 4.61 1.45
C ALA A 29 3.55 6.08 1.55
N GLN A 30 4.09 6.47 2.69
CA GLN A 30 4.67 7.79 2.89
C GLN A 30 6.20 7.68 2.89
N VAL A 31 6.84 8.44 2.02
CA VAL A 31 8.31 8.48 1.86
C VAL A 31 8.82 9.82 2.35
N GLU A 32 9.77 9.79 3.28
CA GLU A 32 10.49 10.97 3.74
C GLU A 32 11.79 11.13 2.97
N PHE A 33 11.97 12.30 2.35
CA PHE A 33 13.18 12.72 1.67
C PHE A 33 14.01 13.67 2.54
N TRP A 34 15.33 13.45 2.53
CA TRP A 34 16.31 14.14 3.38
C TRP A 34 16.00 14.03 4.88
N PRO A 35 15.88 12.81 5.41
CA PRO A 35 15.59 12.61 6.83
C PRO A 35 16.69 13.21 7.70
N GLY A 36 16.30 13.94 8.75
CA GLY A 36 17.24 14.57 9.70
C GLY A 36 17.63 16.02 9.36
N VAL A 37 17.09 16.62 8.30
CA VAL A 37 17.12 18.07 8.12
C VAL A 37 16.25 18.74 9.20
N ARG A 38 16.68 19.89 9.72
CA ARG A 38 16.10 20.56 10.90
C ARG A 38 14.58 20.81 10.85
N GLU A 39 14.00 20.90 9.66
CA GLU A 39 12.58 21.18 9.46
C GLU A 39 11.72 19.90 9.31
N GLY A 40 12.33 18.71 9.43
CA GLY A 40 11.72 17.46 8.98
C GLY A 40 11.86 17.34 7.47
N GLY A 41 12.17 16.13 6.97
CA GLY A 41 12.31 15.91 5.53
C GLY A 41 11.02 16.21 4.77
N ALA A 42 11.09 16.32 3.44
CA ALA A 42 9.89 16.42 2.62
C ALA A 42 9.16 15.06 2.65
N LEU A 43 7.85 15.08 2.93
CA LEU A 43 7.01 13.87 2.91
C LEU A 43 6.22 13.83 1.61
N GLU A 44 6.33 12.72 0.89
CA GLU A 44 5.57 12.45 -0.32
C GLU A 44 4.76 11.16 -0.17
N GLU A 45 3.58 11.14 -0.80
CA GLU A 45 2.61 10.06 -0.72
C GLU A 45 2.55 9.27 -2.02
N TYR A 46 2.52 7.94 -1.87
CA TYR A 46 2.50 7.00 -2.97
C TYR A 46 1.37 5.99 -2.79
N TYR A 47 0.61 5.78 -3.86
CA TYR A 47 -0.38 4.70 -3.96
C TYR A 47 0.20 3.59 -4.84
N ILE A 48 0.30 2.39 -4.27
CA ILE A 48 1.01 1.26 -4.88
C ILE A 48 0.10 0.04 -4.83
N ILE A 49 -0.04 -0.64 -5.97
CA ILE A 49 -0.65 -1.97 -6.00
C ILE A 49 0.43 -3.00 -5.70
N ILE A 50 0.21 -3.82 -4.68
CA ILE A 50 1.11 -4.92 -4.32
C ILE A 50 0.44 -6.27 -4.55
N LYS A 51 1.24 -7.26 -4.95
CA LYS A 51 0.85 -8.66 -4.85
C LYS A 51 1.11 -9.15 -3.43
N ASN A 52 0.09 -9.70 -2.80
CA ASN A 52 0.17 -10.33 -1.50
C ASN A 52 0.93 -11.64 -1.61
N ARG A 53 1.93 -11.80 -0.75
CA ARG A 53 2.81 -12.95 -0.67
C ARG A 53 3.37 -13.06 0.74
N VAL A 54 3.76 -14.27 1.11
CA VAL A 54 4.39 -14.56 2.40
C VAL A 54 5.61 -13.67 2.62
N GLY A 55 5.69 -13.06 3.80
CA GLY A 55 6.78 -12.17 4.21
C GLY A 55 6.31 -10.76 4.56
N SER A 56 7.24 -9.94 5.06
CA SER A 56 6.99 -8.57 5.50
C SER A 56 6.78 -7.63 4.31
N VAL A 57 5.61 -7.02 4.21
CA VAL A 57 5.33 -5.95 3.23
C VAL A 57 6.24 -4.76 3.50
N GLY A 58 6.41 -4.36 4.76
CA GLY A 58 7.24 -3.25 5.17
C GLY A 58 8.70 -3.37 4.72
N ASP A 59 9.31 -4.55 4.81
CA ASP A 59 10.70 -4.74 4.36
C ASP A 59 10.83 -4.61 2.84
N ARG A 60 9.86 -5.13 2.10
CA ARG A 60 9.82 -4.96 0.64
C ARG A 60 9.64 -3.50 0.24
N LEU A 61 8.85 -2.74 0.99
CA LEU A 61 8.67 -1.31 0.76
C LEU A 61 9.95 -0.52 1.07
N ARG A 62 10.64 -0.83 2.17
CA ARG A 62 11.94 -0.23 2.49
C ARG A 62 12.96 -0.49 1.38
N ASP A 63 13.04 -1.73 0.89
CA ASP A 63 13.88 -2.08 -0.24
C ASP A 63 13.50 -1.33 -1.51
N TRP A 64 12.20 -1.16 -1.78
CA TRP A 64 11.70 -0.40 -2.92
C TRP A 64 12.08 1.08 -2.82
N VAL A 65 11.86 1.73 -1.67
CA VAL A 65 12.25 3.12 -1.42
C VAL A 65 13.74 3.32 -1.67
N LEU A 66 14.58 2.44 -1.08
CA LEU A 66 16.03 2.51 -1.25
C LEU A 66 16.44 2.37 -2.74
N LYS A 67 15.77 1.50 -3.49
CA LYS A 67 16.05 1.28 -4.92
C LYS A 67 15.60 2.44 -5.81
N GLN A 68 14.46 3.06 -5.50
CA GLN A 68 13.91 4.15 -6.33
C GLN A 68 14.55 5.50 -6.01
N PHE A 69 14.78 5.79 -4.74
CA PHE A 69 15.11 7.13 -4.26
C PHE A 69 16.49 7.22 -3.60
N GLY A 70 17.16 6.09 -3.40
CA GLY A 70 18.49 6.04 -2.80
C GLY A 70 18.50 6.29 -1.30
N VAL A 71 19.70 6.51 -0.75
CA VAL A 71 19.93 6.67 0.70
C VAL A 71 19.39 7.97 1.28
N SER A 72 19.00 8.92 0.43
CA SER A 72 18.39 10.19 0.83
C SER A 72 16.91 10.06 1.16
N ALA A 73 16.30 8.87 1.00
CA ALA A 73 14.91 8.64 1.30
C ALA A 73 14.72 7.45 2.24
N ARG A 74 13.65 7.46 3.03
CA ARG A 74 13.23 6.32 3.84
C ARG A 74 11.72 6.19 3.85
N LEU A 75 11.25 4.95 4.06
CA LEU A 75 9.84 4.70 4.34
C LEU A 75 9.51 5.28 5.72
N ALA A 76 8.60 6.25 5.76
CA ALA A 76 8.14 6.89 6.99
C ALA A 76 6.96 6.12 7.58
N ASP A 77 5.94 5.86 6.75
CA ASP A 77 4.73 5.13 7.14
C ASP A 77 4.16 4.34 5.96
N TRP A 78 3.32 3.34 6.25
CA TRP A 78 2.56 2.61 5.24
C TRP A 78 1.36 1.87 5.82
N GLU A 79 0.32 1.74 5.02
CA GLU A 79 -0.86 0.94 5.35
C GLU A 79 -1.49 0.33 4.10
N THR A 80 -2.12 -0.83 4.26
CA THR A 80 -2.95 -1.41 3.20
C THR A 80 -4.33 -0.79 3.23
N ILE A 81 -4.84 -0.39 2.07
CA ILE A 81 -6.18 0.13 1.91
C ILE A 81 -7.09 -1.04 1.52
N PRO A 82 -8.03 -1.45 2.39
CA PRO A 82 -8.95 -2.54 2.08
C PRO A 82 -9.91 -2.12 0.97
N SER A 83 -10.20 -3.02 0.02
CA SER A 83 -11.18 -2.74 -1.02
C SER A 83 -12.62 -2.78 -0.46
N PRO A 84 -13.59 -2.11 -1.10
CA PRO A 84 -15.00 -2.17 -0.69
C PRO A 84 -15.58 -3.59 -0.69
N ARG A 85 -15.00 -4.53 -1.45
CA ARG A 85 -15.40 -5.95 -1.42
C ARG A 85 -14.88 -6.65 -0.18
N GLN A 86 -13.68 -6.30 0.28
CA GLN A 86 -13.09 -6.86 1.50
C GLN A 86 -13.88 -6.41 2.73
N LEU A 87 -14.14 -5.10 2.85
CA LEU A 87 -14.92 -4.54 3.97
C LEU A 87 -16.30 -5.20 4.09
N ARG A 88 -16.96 -5.49 2.95
CA ARG A 88 -18.24 -6.20 2.94
C ARG A 88 -18.12 -7.65 3.35
N ALA A 89 -17.08 -8.35 2.91
CA ALA A 89 -16.84 -9.74 3.28
C ALA A 89 -16.49 -9.88 4.77
N GLU A 90 -15.68 -8.97 5.32
CA GLU A 90 -15.34 -8.92 6.73
C GLU A 90 -16.57 -8.66 7.60
N SER A 91 -17.41 -7.68 7.22
CA SER A 91 -18.67 -7.40 7.94
C SER A 91 -19.63 -8.60 7.96
N GLN A 92 -19.76 -9.34 6.85
CA GLN A 92 -20.59 -10.54 6.81
C GLN A 92 -20.04 -11.66 7.69
N TYR A 93 -18.71 -11.79 7.76
CA TYR A 93 -18.06 -12.77 8.63
C TYR A 93 -18.25 -12.41 10.11
N GLU A 94 -18.19 -11.13 10.48
CA GLU A 94 -18.44 -10.67 11.85
C GLU A 94 -19.89 -10.89 12.30
N ASP A 95 -20.86 -10.78 11.39
CA ASP A 95 -22.28 -11.02 11.68
C ASP A 95 -22.63 -12.52 11.88
N GLU A 96 -21.74 -13.44 11.51
CA GLU A 96 -21.94 -14.89 11.62
C GLU A 96 -21.55 -15.49 13.00
N PHE A 97 -21.00 -14.69 13.93
CA PHE A 97 -20.49 -15.16 15.23
C PHE A 97 -21.10 -14.46 16.46
#